data_AF-B0WU15-F1
#
_entry.id   AF-B0WU15-F1
#
_cell.length_a   1.000
_cell.length_b   1.000
_cell.length_c   1.000
_cell.angle_alpha   90.00
_cell.angle_beta   90.00
_cell.angle_gamma   90.00
#
_symmetry.space_group_name_H-M   'P 1'
#
loop_
_entity.id
_entity.type
_entity.pdbx_description
1 polymer ?
#
loop_
_entity_poly.entity_id
_entity_poly.type
_entity_poly.pdbx_seq_one_letter_code
_entity_poly.pdbx_strand_id
1 'polypeptide(L)'
;MNIYCTVGLLATLALVVSVSADEARCMREEGASDVDAQVLRESRPPVTRTQKCFFDCMYRASRFSDGKRFTKDGFIAYVMRVVGHDGLKFQVLSAMADKCVHLESDDRCQLAADIEKCLFGQHRKD
;
A
#
# COMPACT_ATOMS: atom_id res chain seq x y z
N MET A 1 -12.37 25.11 11.67
CA MET A 1 -11.23 25.91 12.12
C MET A 1 -10.16 25.79 11.06
N ASN A 2 -9.96 26.89 10.33
CA ASN A 2 -9.10 27.05 9.16
C ASN A 2 -7.84 27.78 9.62
N ILE A 3 -6.64 27.35 9.20
CA ILE A 3 -5.40 28.13 9.25
C ILE A 3 -4.60 27.78 7.98
N TYR A 4 -4.82 28.60 6.94
CA TYR A 4 -3.78 29.33 6.19
C TYR A 4 -2.69 28.55 5.43
N CYS A 5 -2.17 29.02 4.30
CA CYS A 5 -2.50 30.15 3.42
C CYS A 5 -1.54 30.01 2.24
N THR A 6 -2.00 30.40 1.06
CA THR A 6 -1.27 31.25 0.11
C THR A 6 0.27 31.30 0.27
N VAL A 7 0.98 30.41 -0.40
CA VAL A 7 2.30 30.75 -0.95
C VAL A 7 2.28 30.35 -2.43
N GLY A 8 2.13 31.38 -3.28
CA GLY A 8 2.42 31.45 -4.73
C GLY A 8 2.01 30.25 -5.59
N LEU A 9 0.96 30.33 -6.40
CA LEU A 9 0.97 31.08 -7.67
C LEU A 9 2.32 31.04 -8.42
N LEU A 10 2.94 29.86 -8.56
CA LEU A 10 3.88 29.48 -9.64
C LEU A 10 4.02 27.94 -9.67
N ALA A 11 2.89 27.22 -9.82
CA ALA A 11 2.93 25.78 -10.06
C ALA A 11 3.10 25.53 -11.56
N THR A 12 4.34 25.61 -12.02
CA THR A 12 4.73 25.04 -13.31
C THR A 12 4.26 23.58 -13.37
N LEU A 13 3.56 23.22 -14.45
CA LEU A 13 3.26 21.92 -15.08
C LEU A 13 3.93 20.63 -14.55
N ALA A 14 3.99 20.43 -13.25
CA ALA A 14 4.35 19.18 -12.60
C ALA A 14 3.16 18.82 -11.72
N LEU A 15 2.47 17.75 -12.10
CA LEU A 15 1.47 17.08 -11.29
C LEU A 15 2.04 16.93 -9.87
N VAL A 16 1.46 17.63 -8.89
CA VAL A 16 1.73 17.38 -7.48
C VAL A 16 1.16 16.01 -7.13
N VAL A 17 1.89 14.93 -7.46
CA VAL A 17 1.62 13.61 -6.92
C VAL A 17 1.83 13.76 -5.41
N SER A 18 0.74 13.71 -4.65
CA SER A 18 0.76 13.87 -3.20
C SER A 18 1.43 12.64 -2.58
N VAL A 19 2.76 12.65 -2.55
CA VAL A 19 3.58 11.65 -1.85
C VAL A 19 3.25 11.72 -0.36
N SER A 20 2.78 10.63 0.22
CA SER A 20 2.44 10.59 1.64
C SER A 20 3.72 10.62 2.52
N ALA A 21 3.61 11.09 3.76
CA ALA A 21 4.74 11.07 4.70
C ALA A 21 5.27 9.65 4.94
N ASP A 22 4.38 8.65 4.91
CA ASP A 22 4.73 7.23 5.02
C ASP A 22 5.49 6.74 3.80
N GLU A 23 5.04 7.10 2.60
CA GLU A 23 5.71 6.75 1.35
C GLU A 23 7.13 7.32 1.29
N ALA A 24 7.30 8.61 1.58
CA ALA A 24 8.61 9.24 1.61
C ALA A 24 9.54 8.60 2.65
N ARG A 25 9.00 8.20 3.81
CA ARG A 25 9.76 7.47 4.84
C ARG A 25 10.17 6.09 4.32
N CYS A 26 9.24 5.32 3.79
CA CYS A 26 9.48 3.97 3.30
C CYS A 26 10.46 3.92 2.13
N MET A 27 10.41 4.91 1.23
CA MET A 27 11.40 5.03 0.16
C MET A 27 12.82 5.21 0.71
N ARG A 28 13.00 6.05 1.74
CA ARG A 28 14.31 6.24 2.39
C ARG A 28 14.77 5.01 3.15
N GLU A 29 13.88 4.37 3.91
CA GLU A 29 14.22 3.18 4.72
C GLU A 29 14.65 2.00 3.87
N GLU A 30 13.98 1.78 2.73
CA GLU A 30 14.19 0.59 1.89
C GLU A 30 15.07 0.87 0.67
N GLY A 31 15.53 2.11 0.49
CA GLY A 31 16.31 2.52 -0.68
C GLY A 31 15.51 2.44 -1.98
N ALA A 32 14.20 2.69 -1.93
CA ALA A 32 13.32 2.62 -3.09
C ALA A 32 13.40 3.90 -3.92
N SER A 33 13.52 3.72 -5.23
CA SER A 33 13.46 4.82 -6.19
C SER A 33 12.01 5.23 -6.49
N ASP A 34 11.81 6.36 -7.17
CA ASP A 34 10.48 6.73 -7.69
C ASP A 34 9.91 5.66 -8.63
N VAL A 35 10.77 4.94 -9.37
CA VAL A 35 10.35 3.84 -10.26
C VAL A 35 9.79 2.68 -9.44
N ASP A 36 10.40 2.37 -8.29
CA ASP A 36 9.89 1.35 -7.37
C ASP A 36 8.59 1.79 -6.70
N ALA A 37 8.48 3.06 -6.30
CA ALA A 37 7.25 3.61 -5.75
C ALA A 37 6.10 3.60 -6.76
N GLN A 38 6.40 3.82 -8.04
CA GLN A 38 5.42 3.78 -9.12
C GLN A 38 4.78 2.40 -9.27
N VAL A 39 5.50 1.31 -8.96
CA VAL A 39 4.94 -0.06 -8.94
C VAL A 39 3.78 -0.16 -7.95
N LEU A 40 3.92 0.41 -6.75
CA LEU A 40 2.84 0.45 -5.75
C LEU A 40 1.67 1.33 -6.22
N ARG A 41 1.94 2.54 -6.72
CA ARG A 41 0.92 3.49 -7.16
C ARG A 41 0.05 2.94 -8.31
N GLU A 42 0.65 2.12 -9.17
CA GLU A 42 -0.01 1.46 -10.29
C GLU A 42 -0.63 0.10 -9.92
N SER A 43 -0.59 -0.30 -8.64
CA SER A 43 -1.04 -1.62 -8.18
C SER A 43 -0.38 -2.77 -8.95
N ARG A 44 0.90 -2.60 -9.31
CA ARG A 44 1.73 -3.62 -9.96
C ARG A 44 2.38 -4.53 -8.91
N PRO A 45 2.65 -5.81 -9.22
CA PRO A 45 3.20 -6.72 -8.22
C PRO A 45 4.68 -6.38 -7.98
N PRO A 46 5.18 -6.39 -6.74
CA PRO A 46 6.59 -6.15 -6.48
C PRO A 46 7.43 -7.34 -6.96
N VAL A 47 8.46 -7.07 -7.77
CA VAL A 47 9.34 -8.10 -8.35
C VAL A 47 10.71 -8.10 -7.66
N THR A 48 11.31 -6.91 -7.54
CA THR A 48 12.66 -6.76 -6.96
C THR A 48 12.61 -6.81 -5.44
N ARG A 49 13.75 -7.13 -4.79
CA ARG A 49 13.83 -7.11 -3.32
C ARG A 49 13.48 -5.73 -2.75
N THR A 50 13.95 -4.66 -3.38
CA THR A 50 13.65 -3.27 -3.00
C THR A 50 12.14 -2.99 -3.05
N GLN A 51 11.46 -3.39 -4.13
CA GLN A 51 10.00 -3.22 -4.25
C GLN A 51 9.25 -4.01 -3.17
N LYS A 52 9.65 -5.26 -2.94
CA LYS A 52 9.05 -6.11 -1.92
C LYS A 52 9.19 -5.51 -0.52
N CYS A 53 10.38 -5.02 -0.18
CA CYS A 53 10.61 -4.38 1.11
C CYS A 53 9.90 -3.02 1.23
N PHE A 54 9.82 -2.25 0.13
CA PHE A 54 9.04 -1.02 0.08
C PHE A 54 7.54 -1.27 0.33
N PHE A 55 6.97 -2.32 -0.28
CA PHE A 55 5.60 -2.76 -0.02
C PHE A 55 5.42 -3.17 1.44
N ASP A 56 6.35 -3.93 2.02
CA ASP A 56 6.31 -4.27 3.46
C ASP A 56 6.25 -3.02 4.33
N CYS A 57 7.12 -2.02 4.08
CA CYS A 57 7.10 -0.79 4.86
C CYS A 57 5.75 -0.08 4.77
N MET A 58 5.17 0.02 3.57
CA MET A 58 3.84 0.61 3.36
C MET A 58 2.74 -0.20 4.08
N TYR A 59 2.85 -1.53 4.09
CA TYR A 59 1.90 -2.41 4.75
C TYR A 59 2.00 -2.31 6.26
N ARG A 60 3.21 -2.23 6.84
CA ARG A 60 3.39 -1.98 8.27
C ARG A 60 2.90 -0.59 8.67
N ALA A 61 3.16 0.44 7.86
CA ALA A 61 2.64 1.79 8.08
C ALA A 61 1.10 1.82 8.09
N SER A 62 0.48 1.06 7.19
CA SER A 62 -0.98 0.92 7.08
C SER A 62 -1.58 -0.10 8.05
N ARG A 63 -0.73 -0.80 8.83
CA ARG A 63 -1.09 -1.90 9.74
C ARG A 63 -1.73 -3.10 9.03
N PHE A 64 -1.33 -3.42 7.80
CA PHE A 64 -1.76 -4.60 7.02
C PHE A 64 -0.94 -5.83 7.32
N SER A 65 0.25 -5.58 7.85
CA SER A 65 1.24 -6.56 8.22
C SER A 65 1.89 -6.04 9.50
N ASP A 66 2.26 -6.95 10.40
CA ASP A 66 3.15 -6.66 11.52
C ASP A 66 4.62 -6.96 11.19
N GLY A 67 4.91 -7.32 9.93
CA GLY A 67 6.21 -7.76 9.45
C GLY A 67 6.44 -9.27 9.57
N LYS A 68 5.51 -10.01 10.17
CA LYS A 68 5.53 -11.47 10.29
C LYS A 68 4.27 -12.13 9.77
N ARG A 69 3.12 -11.45 9.86
CA ARG A 69 1.81 -11.95 9.48
C ARG A 69 0.97 -10.88 8.83
N PHE A 70 0.09 -11.30 7.91
CA PHE A 70 -1.01 -10.46 7.42
C PHE A 70 -2.04 -10.22 8.53
N THR A 71 -2.53 -8.99 8.64
CA THR A 71 -3.53 -8.61 9.63
C THR A 71 -4.83 -8.16 8.95
N LYS A 72 -5.83 -9.06 8.91
CA LYS A 72 -7.15 -8.78 8.34
C LYS A 72 -7.77 -7.51 8.91
N ASP A 73 -7.77 -7.36 10.23
CA ASP A 73 -8.42 -6.21 10.88
C ASP A 73 -7.82 -4.87 10.44
N GLY A 74 -6.50 -4.82 10.29
CA GLY A 74 -5.83 -3.62 9.79
C GLY A 74 -6.10 -3.38 8.31
N PHE A 75 -6.17 -4.43 7.49
CA PHE A 75 -6.61 -4.32 6.09
C PHE A 75 -8.03 -3.74 5.97
N ILE A 76 -8.98 -4.29 6.74
CA ILE A 76 -10.36 -3.83 6.80
C ILE A 76 -10.43 -2.35 7.24
N ALA A 77 -9.69 -1.97 8.28
CA ALA A 77 -9.67 -0.60 8.78
C ALA A 77 -9.18 0.42 7.73
N TYR A 78 -8.18 0.06 6.92
CA TYR A 78 -7.76 0.91 5.80
C TYR A 78 -8.76 0.92 4.66
N VAL A 79 -9.31 -0.22 4.28
CA VAL A 79 -10.30 -0.30 3.19
C VAL A 79 -11.48 0.61 3.53
N MET A 80 -11.95 0.61 4.77
CA MET A 80 -12.98 1.55 5.23
C MET A 80 -12.57 3.03 5.10
N ARG A 81 -11.30 3.35 5.37
CA ARG A 81 -10.76 4.71 5.23
C ARG A 81 -10.65 5.15 3.77
N VAL A 82 -10.28 4.24 2.86
CA VAL A 82 -9.97 4.56 1.46
C VAL A 82 -11.18 4.45 0.54
N VAL A 83 -11.97 3.37 0.68
CA VAL A 83 -13.12 3.07 -0.18
C VAL A 83 -14.42 3.68 0.35
N GLY A 84 -14.43 4.11 1.62
CA GLY A 84 -15.61 4.66 2.28
C GLY A 84 -16.71 3.61 2.49
N HIS A 85 -17.97 4.04 2.46
CA HIS A 85 -19.15 3.20 2.75
C HIS A 85 -19.69 2.43 1.52
N ASP A 86 -18.88 2.21 0.47
CA ASP A 86 -19.28 1.34 -0.65
C ASP A 86 -19.32 -0.13 -0.15
N GLY A 87 -20.51 -0.55 0.28
CA GLY A 87 -20.73 -1.86 0.89
C GLY A 87 -20.38 -3.04 -0.01
N LEU A 88 -20.53 -2.89 -1.34
CA LEU A 88 -20.18 -3.96 -2.28
C LEU A 88 -18.66 -4.14 -2.38
N LYS A 89 -17.91 -3.04 -2.52
CA LYS A 89 -16.44 -3.10 -2.54
C LYS A 89 -15.88 -3.58 -1.21
N PHE A 90 -16.46 -3.15 -0.10
CA PHE A 90 -16.08 -3.64 1.23
C PHE A 90 -16.27 -5.16 1.36
N GLN A 91 -17.43 -5.70 0.95
CA GLN A 91 -17.69 -7.14 1.01
C GLN A 91 -16.70 -7.94 0.17
N VAL A 92 -16.41 -7.49 -1.05
CA VAL A 92 -15.43 -8.15 -1.93
C VAL A 92 -14.05 -8.14 -1.28
N LEU A 93 -13.55 -6.98 -0.85
CA LEU A 93 -12.23 -6.86 -0.25
C LEU A 93 -12.12 -7.64 1.07
N SER A 94 -13.18 -7.68 1.87
CA SER A 94 -13.22 -8.48 3.09
C SER A 94 -13.13 -9.97 2.78
N ALA A 95 -13.89 -10.47 1.80
CA ALA A 95 -13.86 -11.88 1.42
C ALA A 95 -12.50 -12.30 0.82
N MET A 96 -11.79 -11.38 0.17
CA MET A 96 -10.42 -11.61 -0.28
C MET A 96 -9.45 -11.69 0.90
N ALA A 97 -9.55 -10.75 1.84
CA ALA A 97 -8.73 -10.76 3.05
C ALA A 97 -8.90 -12.04 3.88
N ASP A 98 -10.13 -12.58 3.95
CA ASP A 98 -10.41 -13.87 4.60
C ASP A 98 -9.59 -15.04 4.06
N LYS A 99 -9.31 -15.03 2.75
CA LYS A 99 -8.48 -16.06 2.13
C LYS A 99 -6.99 -15.91 2.47
N CYS A 100 -6.56 -14.72 2.88
CA CYS A 100 -5.15 -14.38 3.09
C CYS A 100 -4.70 -14.39 4.56
N VAL A 101 -5.61 -14.65 5.51
CA VAL A 101 -5.34 -14.59 6.96
C VAL A 101 -4.27 -15.56 7.46
N HIS A 102 -3.95 -16.59 6.67
CA HIS A 102 -2.96 -17.60 7.01
C HIS A 102 -1.54 -17.23 6.56
N LEU A 103 -1.36 -16.09 5.88
CA LEU A 103 -0.05 -15.66 5.39
C LEU A 103 0.85 -15.22 6.54
N GLU A 104 1.97 -15.93 6.68
CA GLU A 104 3.05 -15.63 7.59
C GLU A 104 4.41 -15.92 6.93
N SER A 105 5.44 -15.18 7.32
CA SER A 105 6.81 -15.38 6.81
C SER A 105 7.83 -14.69 7.73
N ASP A 106 9.03 -15.26 7.79
CA ASP A 106 10.18 -14.65 8.48
C ASP A 106 10.90 -13.60 7.60
N ASP A 107 10.69 -13.62 6.28
CA ASP A 107 11.13 -12.53 5.38
C ASP A 107 9.96 -11.57 5.18
N ARG A 108 9.99 -10.45 5.91
CA ARG A 108 8.98 -9.38 5.84
C ARG A 108 8.74 -8.87 4.43
N CYS A 109 9.77 -8.83 3.60
CA CYS A 109 9.66 -8.35 2.22
C CYS A 109 8.94 -9.39 1.36
N GLN A 110 9.27 -10.67 1.54
CA GLN A 110 8.56 -11.75 0.84
C GLN A 110 7.09 -11.84 1.28
N LEU A 111 6.82 -11.66 2.58
CA LEU A 111 5.47 -11.58 3.11
C LEU A 111 4.62 -10.55 2.37
N ALA A 112 5.16 -9.34 2.14
CA ALA A 112 4.43 -8.29 1.43
C ALA A 112 4.09 -8.69 -0.02
N ALA A 113 4.99 -9.39 -0.71
CA ALA A 113 4.72 -9.93 -2.05
C ALA A 113 3.62 -11.00 -2.02
N ASP A 114 3.62 -11.85 -1.01
CA ASP A 114 2.63 -12.92 -0.86
C ASP A 114 1.24 -12.34 -0.51
N ILE A 115 1.20 -11.32 0.35
CA ILE A 115 -0.01 -10.54 0.66
C ILE A 115 -0.55 -9.90 -0.62
N GLU A 116 0.29 -9.21 -1.38
CA GLU A 116 -0.10 -8.56 -2.63
C GLU A 116 -0.68 -9.56 -3.64
N LYS A 117 0.00 -10.70 -3.79
CA LYS A 117 -0.45 -11.78 -4.68
C LYS A 117 -1.79 -12.37 -4.23
N CYS A 118 -1.98 -12.58 -2.94
CA CYS A 118 -3.21 -13.14 -2.40
C CYS A 118 -4.40 -12.18 -2.54
N LEU A 119 -4.19 -10.89 -2.22
CA LEU A 119 -5.22 -9.87 -2.24
C LEU A 119 -5.55 -9.37 -3.65
N PHE A 120 -4.61 -9.34 -4.60
CA PHE A 120 -4.83 -8.67 -5.90
C PHE A 120 -4.36 -9.49 -7.11
N GLY A 121 -3.84 -10.69 -6.91
CA GLY A 121 -3.33 -11.54 -8.00
C GLY A 121 -4.39 -12.13 -8.93
N GLN A 122 -5.67 -12.14 -8.55
CA GLN A 122 -6.74 -12.78 -9.34
C GLN A 122 -7.56 -11.83 -10.22
N HIS A 123 -7.25 -10.53 -10.25
CA HIS A 123 -8.01 -9.52 -10.99
C HIS A 123 -7.26 -8.84 -12.14
N ARG A 124 -6.04 -9.27 -12.43
CA ARG A 124 -5.26 -8.75 -13.56
C ARG A 124 -5.19 -9.80 -14.65
N LYS A 125 -6.04 -9.67 -15.66
CA LYS A 125 -5.85 -10.35 -16.94
C LYS A 125 -4.73 -9.61 -17.67
N ASP A 126 -3.77 -10.36 -18.16
CA ASP A 126 -2.76 -9.95 -19.14
C ASP A 126 -3.41 -9.30 -20.37
#